data_AF-F3GMI4-F1
#
_entry.id   AF-F3GMI4-F1
#
_cell.length_a   1.000
_cell.length_b   1.000
_cell.length_c   1.000
_cell.angle_alpha   90.00
_cell.angle_beta   90.00
_cell.angle_gamma   90.00
#
_symmetry.space_group_name_H-M   'P 1'
#
loop_
_entity.id
_entity.type
_entity.pdbx_description
1 polymer ?
#
loop_
_entity_poly.entity_id
_entity_poly.type
_entity_poly.pdbx_seq_one_letter_code
_entity_poly.pdbx_strand_id
1 'polypeptide(L)'
;MCSHYEAPSPHQVAEVFGVALFDQGRLDLWPGYIGPFLRCPDGRANDNDSPATMEVLTGSFGLIPSWSKDSKFAKHTYNARSETVAEKPSFRHAWRQ
;
A
#
# COMPACT_ATOMS: atom_id res chain seq x y z
N MET A 1 -7.74 11.13 12.66
CA MET A 1 -7.53 10.44 11.37
C MET A 1 -6.31 11.04 10.72
N CYS A 2 -5.38 10.22 10.24
CA CYS A 2 -4.14 10.70 9.64
C CYS A 2 -4.36 10.96 8.14
N SER A 3 -4.10 12.18 7.67
CA SER A 3 -4.23 12.54 6.24
C SER A 3 -2.91 13.07 5.67
N HIS A 4 -1.81 12.88 6.39
CA HIS A 4 -0.49 13.38 6.05
C HIS A 4 0.56 12.61 6.84
N TYR A 5 1.58 12.10 6.18
CA TYR A 5 2.73 11.48 6.84
C TYR A 5 3.98 11.58 5.96
N GLU A 6 5.15 11.48 6.59
CA GLU A 6 6.42 11.34 5.89
C GLU A 6 6.78 9.86 5.80
N ALA A 7 7.01 9.36 4.59
CA ALA A 7 7.39 7.98 4.35
C ALA A 7 8.87 7.76 4.78
N PRO A 8 9.19 6.60 5.36
CA PRO A 8 10.57 6.25 5.66
C PRO A 8 11.40 6.17 4.37
N SER A 9 12.70 6.39 4.49
CA SER A 9 13.63 6.25 3.36
C SER A 9 13.80 4.78 2.95
N PRO A 10 14.21 4.48 1.69
CA PRO A 10 14.42 3.11 1.24
C PRO A 10 15.41 2.32 2.09
N HIS A 11 16.46 2.98 2.59
CA HIS A 11 17.45 2.36 3.47
C HIS A 11 16.85 1.91 4.80
N GLN A 12 16.02 2.76 5.43
CA GLN A 12 15.34 2.40 6.68
C GLN A 12 14.38 1.23 6.49
N VAL A 13 13.66 1.20 5.36
CA VAL A 13 12.74 0.09 5.05
C VAL A 13 13.52 -1.20 4.80
N ALA A 14 14.60 -1.15 4.04
CA ALA A 14 15.46 -2.30 3.77
C ALA A 14 16.10 -2.88 5.03
N GLU A 15 16.60 -2.02 5.92
CA GLU A 15 17.22 -2.42 7.18
C GLU A 15 16.21 -3.10 8.13
N VAL A 16 15.00 -2.53 8.28
CA VAL A 16 14.01 -3.02 9.23
C VAL A 16 13.26 -4.25 8.72
N PHE A 17 12.93 -4.29 7.44
CA PHE A 17 12.08 -5.34 6.86
C PHE A 17 12.84 -6.38 6.02
N GLY A 18 14.17 -6.23 5.86
CA GLY A 18 14.99 -7.19 5.11
C GLY A 18 14.67 -7.25 3.62
N VAL A 19 14.18 -6.15 3.05
CA VAL A 19 13.81 -6.05 1.63
C VAL A 19 14.95 -5.45 0.80
N ALA A 20 14.98 -5.73 -0.50
CA ALA A 20 15.91 -5.08 -1.41
C ALA A 20 15.67 -3.56 -1.45
N LEU A 21 16.73 -2.80 -1.73
CA LEU A 21 16.59 -1.36 -1.98
C LEU A 21 15.69 -1.13 -3.20
N PHE A 22 14.84 -0.12 -3.10
CA PHE A 22 13.87 0.25 -4.12
C PHE A 22 13.96 1.75 -4.40
N ASP A 23 13.50 2.15 -5.58
CA ASP A 23 13.37 3.56 -5.91
C ASP A 23 12.12 4.14 -5.24
N GLN A 24 12.31 5.26 -4.54
CA GLN A 24 11.23 5.96 -3.85
C GLN A 24 11.25 7.41 -4.27
N GLY A 25 10.12 7.87 -4.79
CA GLY A 25 9.95 9.27 -5.13
C GLY A 25 9.79 10.15 -3.90
N ARG A 26 8.57 10.61 -3.66
CA ARG A 26 8.30 11.58 -2.60
C ARG A 26 8.17 10.91 -1.22
N LEU A 27 8.76 11.55 -0.21
CA LEU A 27 8.60 11.17 1.19
C LEU A 27 7.35 11.81 1.83
N ASP A 28 7.06 13.08 1.50
CA ASP A 28 5.88 13.80 2.00
C ASP A 28 4.57 13.34 1.33
N LEU A 29 3.74 12.54 2.02
CA LEU A 29 2.57 11.89 1.41
C LEU A 29 1.23 12.41 1.91
N TRP A 30 0.32 12.64 0.96
CA TRP A 30 -1.05 13.12 1.13
C TRP A 30 -2.02 12.23 0.34
N PRO A 31 -3.33 12.19 0.67
CA PRO A 31 -4.31 11.36 0.00
C PRO A 31 -4.31 11.48 -1.53
N GLY A 32 -4.21 10.34 -2.22
CA GLY A 32 -4.14 10.20 -3.67
C GLY A 32 -2.72 10.21 -4.25
N TYR A 33 -1.71 10.52 -3.45
CA TYR A 33 -0.31 10.42 -3.88
C TYR A 33 0.15 8.95 -3.95
N ILE A 34 1.12 8.62 -4.82
CA ILE A 34 1.72 7.28 -4.78
C ILE A 34 2.88 7.26 -3.82
N GLY A 35 2.95 6.19 -3.03
CA GLY A 35 4.01 5.94 -2.06
C GLY A 35 4.30 4.44 -1.96
N PRO A 36 5.38 4.07 -1.27
CA PRO A 36 5.73 2.67 -1.05
C PRO A 36 4.80 2.02 -0.02
N PHE A 37 4.51 0.74 -0.20
CA PHE A 37 3.89 -0.11 0.81
C PHE A 37 4.48 -1.52 0.73
N LEU A 38 4.52 -2.20 1.86
CA LEU A 38 5.01 -3.57 1.98
C LEU A 38 3.83 -4.55 1.84
N ARG A 39 4.05 -5.68 1.18
CA ARG A 39 3.13 -6.82 1.21
C ARG A 39 3.90 -8.13 1.27
N CYS A 40 3.27 -9.17 1.79
CA CYS A 40 3.76 -10.53 1.56
C CYS A 40 3.53 -10.87 0.08
N PRO A 41 4.50 -11.48 -0.61
CA PRO A 41 4.28 -12.01 -1.94
C PRO A 41 3.15 -13.03 -1.91
N ASP A 42 2.16 -12.88 -2.78
CA ASP A 42 1.26 -13.98 -3.08
C ASP A 42 2.15 -15.05 -3.72
N GLY A 43 2.23 -16.26 -3.16
CA GLY A 43 3.10 -17.37 -3.63
C GLY A 43 2.87 -17.86 -5.08
N ARG A 44 2.28 -17.02 -5.93
CA ARG A 44 2.12 -17.08 -7.38
C ARG A 44 3.34 -16.52 -8.14
N ALA A 45 4.33 -15.94 -7.47
CA ALA A 45 5.62 -15.69 -8.09
C ALA A 45 6.29 -17.05 -8.37
N ASN A 46 6.35 -17.44 -9.64
CA ASN A 46 6.94 -18.70 -10.12
C ASN A 46 8.48 -18.68 -10.11
N ASP A 47 9.06 -17.82 -9.29
CA ASP A 47 10.46 -17.42 -9.37
C ASP A 47 11.09 -17.89 -8.07
N ASN A 48 11.60 -19.12 -8.11
CA ASN A 48 12.15 -19.89 -7.00
C ASN A 48 13.50 -19.34 -6.49
N ASP A 49 13.69 -18.01 -6.44
CA ASP A 49 15.01 -17.41 -6.22
C ASP A 49 15.01 -16.17 -5.31
N SER A 50 13.99 -15.99 -4.48
CA SER A 50 14.06 -15.03 -3.37
C SER A 50 13.24 -15.46 -2.16
N PRO A 51 13.88 -15.73 -1.00
CA PRO A 51 13.19 -15.97 0.27
C PRO A 51 12.68 -14.68 0.92
N ALA A 52 12.46 -13.62 0.13
CA ALA A 52 12.01 -12.34 0.67
C ALA A 52 10.59 -12.51 1.21
N THR A 53 10.47 -12.48 2.54
CA THR A 53 9.19 -12.60 3.25
C THR A 53 8.23 -11.46 2.93
N MET A 54 8.77 -10.34 2.43
CA MET A 54 8.06 -9.12 2.08
C MET A 54 8.60 -8.57 0.75
N GLU A 55 7.73 -7.95 -0.03
CA GLU A 55 8.10 -7.13 -1.19
C GLU A 55 7.60 -5.69 -1.00
N VAL A 56 8.33 -4.75 -1.59
CA VAL A 56 7.93 -3.33 -1.62
C VAL A 56 7.34 -3.01 -2.98
N LEU A 57 6.13 -2.49 -2.99
CA LEU A 57 5.45 -1.99 -4.18
C LEU A 57 5.09 -0.52 -4.01
N THR A 58 4.80 0.15 -5.13
CA THR A 58 4.25 1.50 -5.12
C THR A 58 2.74 1.47 -5.35
N GLY A 59 2.00 2.26 -4.59
CA GLY A 59 0.53 2.29 -4.64
C GLY A 59 -0.02 3.64 -4.23
N SER A 60 -1.29 3.88 -4.55
CA SER A 60 -1.96 5.12 -4.15
C SER A 60 -2.28 5.14 -2.66
N PHE A 61 -2.00 6.25 -1.98
CA PHE A 61 -2.46 6.52 -0.63
C PHE A 61 -3.96 6.81 -0.64
N GLY A 62 -4.73 5.73 -0.65
CA GLY A 62 -6.18 5.72 -0.78
C GLY A 62 -6.61 4.64 -1.77
N LEU A 63 -7.41 3.69 -1.30
CA LEU A 63 -7.84 2.57 -2.11
C LEU A 63 -8.81 3.05 -3.20
N ILE A 64 -8.48 2.80 -4.47
CA ILE A 64 -9.39 3.04 -5.60
C ILE A 64 -10.15 1.74 -5.86
N PRO A 65 -11.46 1.67 -5.59
CA PRO A 65 -12.22 0.46 -5.85
C PRO A 65 -12.24 0.15 -7.35
N SER A 66 -12.24 -1.13 -7.72
CA SER A 66 -12.21 -1.57 -9.12
C SER A 66 -13.38 -1.06 -9.99
N TRP A 67 -14.50 -0.70 -9.36
CA TRP A 67 -15.67 -0.12 -10.02
C TRP A 67 -15.59 1.40 -10.19
N SER A 68 -14.65 2.08 -9.51
CA SER A 68 -14.47 3.52 -9.64
C SER A 68 -13.70 3.84 -10.92
N LYS A 69 -14.23 4.78 -11.71
CA LYS A 69 -13.56 5.30 -12.90
C LYS A 69 -12.67 6.51 -12.61
N ASP A 70 -12.79 7.10 -11.42
CA ASP A 70 -12.05 8.29 -11.01
C ASP A 70 -11.03 7.94 -9.93
N SER A 71 -9.76 8.24 -10.20
CA SER A 71 -8.66 8.06 -9.26
C SER A 71 -8.72 9.05 -8.09
N LYS A 72 -9.43 10.17 -8.22
CA LYS A 72 -9.70 11.11 -7.13
C LYS A 72 -10.47 10.45 -5.97
N PHE A 73 -11.11 9.31 -6.21
CA PHE A 73 -11.78 8.54 -5.16
C PHE A 73 -10.84 8.16 -4.01
N ALA A 74 -9.53 8.05 -4.25
CA ALA A 74 -8.50 7.83 -3.23
C ALA A 74 -8.59 8.85 -2.07
N LYS A 75 -9.03 10.09 -2.34
CA LYS A 75 -9.24 11.13 -1.33
C LYS A 75 -10.38 10.85 -0.37
N HIS A 76 -11.22 9.84 -0.64
CA HIS A 76 -12.32 9.42 0.24
C HIS A 76 -12.03 8.09 0.95
N THR A 77 -10.93 7.41 0.60
CA THR A 77 -10.60 6.05 1.05
C THR A 77 -9.16 5.91 1.57
N TYR A 78 -8.50 7.02 1.90
CA TYR A 78 -7.15 7.05 2.50
C TYR A 78 -7.11 6.51 3.93
N ASN A 79 -8.24 6.50 4.64
CA ASN A 79 -8.39 5.81 5.91
C ASN A 79 -9.58 4.86 5.87
N ALA A 80 -9.46 3.74 6.57
CA ALA A 80 -10.54 2.81 6.84
C ALA A 80 -10.69 2.61 8.35
N ARG A 81 -11.94 2.62 8.83
CA ARG A 81 -12.26 2.31 10.23
C ARG A 81 -12.28 0.80 10.41
N SER A 82 -11.44 0.26 11.28
CA SER A 82 -11.32 -1.19 11.51
C SER A 82 -12.65 -1.85 11.89
N GLU A 83 -13.55 -1.11 12.54
CA GLU A 83 -14.87 -1.60 12.96
C GLU A 83 -15.83 -1.86 11.79
N THR A 84 -15.63 -1.20 10.65
CA THR A 84 -16.59 -1.23 9.51
C THR A 84 -15.95 -1.60 8.17
N VAL A 85 -14.64 -1.80 8.13
CA VAL A 85 -13.86 -2.05 6.90
C VAL A 85 -14.33 -3.30 6.15
N ALA A 86 -14.77 -4.34 6.87
CA ALA A 86 -15.24 -5.59 6.28
C ALA A 86 -16.59 -5.46 5.52
N GLU A 87 -17.38 -4.44 5.84
CA GLU A 87 -18.73 -4.25 5.27
C GLU A 87 -18.74 -3.21 4.15
N LYS A 88 -17.88 -2.19 4.25
CA LYS A 88 -17.88 -1.06 3.31
C LYS A 88 -17.57 -1.49 1.87
N PRO A 89 -18.38 -1.09 0.87
CA PRO A 89 -18.17 -1.48 -0.53
C PRO A 89 -16.79 -1.18 -1.10
N SER A 90 -16.15 -0.10 -0.63
CA SER A 90 -14.81 0.29 -1.06
C SER A 90 -13.71 -0.68 -0.61
N PHE A 91 -13.86 -1.34 0.55
CA PHE A 91 -12.80 -2.11 1.19
C PHE A 91 -13.10 -3.60 1.33
N ARG A 92 -14.38 -3.99 1.38
CA ARG A 92 -14.84 -5.37 1.67
C ARG A 92 -14.23 -6.45 0.79
N HIS A 93 -13.86 -6.12 -0.45
CA HIS A 93 -13.21 -7.09 -1.34
C HIS A 93 -11.75 -7.30 -0.94
N ALA A 94 -10.99 -6.23 -0.76
CA ALA A 94 -9.60 -6.29 -0.32
C ALA A 94 -9.45 -6.90 1.08
N TRP A 95 -10.41 -6.68 1.99
CA TRP A 95 -10.41 -7.25 3.33
C TRP A 95 -10.60 -8.78 3.36
N ARG A 96 -11.24 -9.36 2.33
CA ARG A 96 -11.54 -10.80 2.27
C ARG A 96 -10.43 -11.64 1.62
N GLN A 97 -9.46 -10.97 0.99
CA GLN A 97 -8.30 -11.60 0.37
C GLN A 97 -7.26 -11.87 1.46
#